data_AF-A0A1F8LM89-F1
#
_entry.id   AF-A0A1F8LM89-F1
#
_cell.length_a   1.000
_cell.length_b   1.000
_cell.length_c   1.000
_cell.angle_alpha   90.00
_cell.angle_beta   90.00
_cell.angle_gamma   90.00
#
_symmetry.space_group_name_H-M   'P 1'
#
loop_
_entity.id
_entity.type
_entity.pdbx_description
1 polymer ?
#
loop_
_entity_poly.entity_id
_entity_poly.type
_entity_poly.pdbx_seq_one_letter_code
_entity_poly.pdbx_strand_id
1 'polypeptide(L)'
;MQKVTIRLRSMFSVTLINLVGKVGSGKTLFMTADSVNSGRPIYANYEIRHKKYRALTPELLMDPDLHGAVICLDEAYAWLESRTSGKDINRYMSYILFQSRKKDMDIYMTDQLSSTIDLRFREMLDWEIRCKVIPTYKHPKEFRYTIIDVAERKAYRFILPIENAKQYFGLYNTNQPISPIDDEMMVKISKSKDSILEQVDGIVDAIMNECPIKLINKAVIADFCIRNGWAKSYVDMSYNAFKRRVARMT
;
A
#
# COMPACT_ATOMS: atom_id res chain seq x y z
N MET A 1 13.06 6.08 -31.88
CA MET A 1 12.41 5.79 -30.58
C MET A 1 13.51 5.50 -29.56
N GLN A 2 14.06 6.51 -28.87
CA GLN A 2 15.00 6.26 -27.78
C GLN A 2 14.19 5.82 -26.56
N LYS A 3 14.25 4.52 -26.24
CA LYS A 3 13.83 4.02 -24.93
C LYS A 3 14.79 4.61 -23.90
N VAL A 4 14.45 5.75 -23.33
CA VAL A 4 15.14 6.25 -22.13
C VAL A 4 14.60 5.45 -20.96
N THR A 5 15.02 4.19 -20.88
CA THR A 5 14.85 3.40 -19.66
C THR A 5 16.03 3.79 -18.78
N ILE A 6 15.80 4.67 -17.82
CA ILE A 6 16.72 4.85 -16.69
C ILE A 6 16.62 3.55 -15.90
N ARG A 7 17.37 2.52 -16.29
CA ARG A 7 17.44 1.29 -15.51
C ARG A 7 18.22 1.61 -14.24
N LEU A 8 17.51 2.00 -13.18
CA LEU A 8 18.04 2.20 -11.83
C LEU A 8 18.50 0.88 -11.18
N ARG A 9 18.28 -0.27 -11.81
CA ARG A 9 18.64 -1.57 -11.27
C ARG A 9 20.09 -1.95 -11.57
N SER A 10 20.88 -2.04 -10.50
CA SER A 10 21.99 -2.99 -10.39
C SER A 10 21.43 -4.38 -10.06
N MET A 11 22.20 -5.41 -10.39
CA MET A 11 21.82 -6.84 -10.48
C MET A 11 21.30 -7.49 -9.18
N PHE A 12 21.17 -6.76 -8.07
CA PHE A 12 20.75 -7.27 -6.75
C PHE A 12 19.80 -6.36 -5.95
N SER A 13 19.26 -5.27 -6.51
CA SER A 13 18.55 -4.27 -5.71
C SER A 13 17.05 -4.20 -6.04
N VAL A 14 16.26 -4.64 -5.06
CA VAL A 14 14.92 -4.06 -4.83
C VAL A 14 15.08 -2.57 -4.63
N THR A 15 14.14 -1.81 -5.18
CA THR A 15 14.27 -0.35 -5.27
C THR A 15 13.10 0.31 -4.56
N LEU A 16 13.32 0.84 -3.35
CA LEU A 16 12.42 1.78 -2.70
C LEU A 16 12.74 3.19 -3.19
N ILE A 17 11.76 3.85 -3.79
CA ILE A 17 11.93 5.13 -4.48
C ILE A 17 10.91 6.12 -3.92
N ASN A 18 11.39 7.28 -3.46
CA ASN A 18 10.52 8.37 -3.02
C ASN A 18 10.66 9.58 -3.94
N LEU A 19 9.55 10.01 -4.52
CA LEU A 19 9.45 11.20 -5.34
C LEU A 19 8.98 12.37 -4.49
N VAL A 20 9.82 13.39 -4.37
CA VAL A 20 9.55 14.56 -3.53
C VAL A 20 9.44 15.83 -4.37
N GLY A 21 8.43 16.65 -4.09
CA GLY A 21 8.27 17.95 -4.75
C GLY A 21 6.88 18.54 -4.60
N LYS A 22 6.71 19.80 -5.03
CA LYS A 22 5.44 20.51 -4.96
C LYS A 22 4.34 19.84 -5.81
N VAL A 23 3.09 20.18 -5.56
CA VAL A 23 1.96 19.80 -6.44
C VAL A 23 2.26 20.26 -7.87
N GLY A 24 1.99 19.40 -8.86
CA GLY A 24 2.27 19.69 -10.28
C GLY A 24 3.74 19.58 -10.69
N SER A 25 4.65 19.13 -9.83
CA SER A 25 6.08 19.00 -10.17
C SER A 25 6.44 17.77 -11.02
N GLY A 26 5.46 16.94 -11.41
CA GLY A 26 5.66 15.76 -12.25
C GLY A 26 6.03 14.48 -11.49
N LYS A 27 5.69 14.38 -10.19
CA LYS A 27 5.90 13.15 -9.38
C LYS A 27 5.12 11.96 -9.94
N THR A 28 3.78 12.03 -9.92
CA THR A 28 2.89 10.98 -10.44
C THR A 28 3.16 10.70 -11.92
N LEU A 29 3.56 11.71 -12.69
CA LEU A 29 4.01 11.55 -14.08
C LEU A 29 5.22 10.61 -14.20
N PHE A 30 6.29 10.88 -13.46
CA PHE A 30 7.50 10.05 -13.52
C PHE A 30 7.22 8.65 -13.04
N MET A 31 6.56 8.52 -11.88
CA MET A 31 6.19 7.24 -11.29
C MET A 31 5.37 6.40 -12.28
N THR A 32 4.34 6.98 -12.89
CA THR A 32 3.49 6.28 -13.86
C THR A 32 4.26 5.91 -15.13
N ALA A 33 5.04 6.85 -15.69
CA ALA A 33 5.81 6.62 -16.91
C ALA A 33 6.83 5.49 -16.73
N ASP A 34 7.58 5.50 -15.64
CA ASP A 34 8.60 4.50 -15.35
C ASP A 34 7.97 3.13 -15.06
N SER A 35 6.89 3.10 -14.28
CA SER A 35 6.13 1.87 -13.98
C SER A 35 5.56 1.21 -15.23
N VAL A 36 4.98 2.00 -16.15
CA VAL A 36 4.45 1.48 -17.43
C VAL A 36 5.59 0.99 -18.33
N ASN A 37 6.69 1.73 -18.41
CA ASN A 37 7.85 1.37 -19.22
C ASN A 37 8.62 0.16 -18.67
N SER A 38 8.49 -0.17 -17.38
CA SER A 38 9.07 -1.37 -16.78
C SER A 38 8.55 -2.66 -17.43
N GLY A 39 7.32 -2.64 -17.96
CA GLY A 39 6.65 -3.81 -18.51
C GLY A 39 6.24 -4.84 -17.45
N ARG A 40 6.23 -4.50 -16.17
CA ARG A 40 5.89 -5.39 -15.05
C ARG A 40 4.42 -5.26 -14.64
N PRO A 41 3.86 -6.17 -13.82
CA PRO A 41 2.58 -5.92 -13.14
C PRO A 41 2.64 -4.65 -12.30
N ILE A 42 1.62 -3.80 -12.40
CA ILE A 42 1.59 -2.48 -11.73
C ILE A 42 0.42 -2.48 -10.76
N TYR A 43 0.68 -2.15 -9.50
CA TYR A 43 -0.32 -1.97 -8.46
C TYR A 43 -0.28 -0.54 -7.97
N ALA A 44 -1.39 0.19 -8.01
CA ALA A 44 -1.40 1.58 -7.56
C ALA A 44 -2.68 1.96 -6.80
N ASN A 45 -2.54 2.87 -5.82
CA ASN A 45 -3.68 3.44 -5.07
C ASN A 45 -4.46 4.53 -5.86
N TYR A 46 -4.09 4.74 -7.12
CA TYR A 46 -4.76 5.61 -8.08
C TYR A 46 -4.95 4.86 -9.41
N GLU A 47 -5.82 5.35 -10.28
CA GLU A 47 -6.10 4.71 -11.55
C GLU A 47 -4.96 4.91 -12.57
N ILE A 48 -4.49 3.80 -13.16
CA ILE A 48 -3.55 3.82 -14.29
C ILE A 48 -4.19 3.12 -15.49
N ARG A 49 -4.32 3.83 -16.61
CA ARG A 49 -4.86 3.30 -17.87
C ARG A 49 -3.83 2.45 -18.60
N HIS A 50 -3.59 1.24 -18.09
CA HIS A 50 -2.65 0.28 -18.68
C HIS A 50 -3.11 -1.16 -18.44
N LYS A 51 -2.88 -2.06 -19.41
CA LYS A 51 -3.35 -3.45 -19.34
C LYS A 51 -2.75 -4.29 -18.19
N LYS A 52 -1.61 -3.86 -17.65
CA LYS A 52 -0.92 -4.53 -16.52
C LYS A 52 -1.25 -3.88 -15.17
N TYR A 53 -2.11 -2.86 -15.16
CA TYR A 53 -2.56 -2.19 -13.94
C TYR A 53 -3.57 -3.05 -13.19
N ARG A 54 -3.44 -3.06 -11.87
CA ARG A 54 -4.42 -3.52 -10.90
C ARG A 54 -4.52 -2.47 -9.81
N ALA A 55 -5.74 -2.19 -9.35
CA ALA A 55 -5.91 -1.31 -8.19
C ALA A 55 -5.19 -1.93 -7.00
N LEU A 56 -4.36 -1.15 -6.31
CA LEU A 56 -3.74 -1.60 -5.07
C LEU A 56 -4.81 -1.57 -4.00
N THR A 57 -5.26 -2.76 -3.61
CA THR A 57 -6.07 -2.92 -2.42
C THR A 57 -5.18 -3.44 -1.30
N PRO A 58 -5.53 -3.14 -0.05
CA PRO A 58 -4.78 -3.66 1.08
C PRO A 58 -4.71 -5.21 1.14
N GLU A 59 -5.71 -5.91 0.60
CA GLU A 59 -5.73 -7.38 0.52
C GLU A 59 -4.70 -7.92 -0.48
N LEU A 60 -4.47 -7.22 -1.59
CA LEU A 60 -3.48 -7.62 -2.61
C LEU A 60 -2.05 -7.61 -2.09
N LEU A 61 -1.80 -6.89 -1.01
CA LEU A 61 -0.49 -6.87 -0.36
C LEU A 61 -0.15 -8.20 0.34
N MET A 62 -1.17 -9.04 0.64
CA MET A 62 -0.99 -10.40 1.16
C MET A 62 -0.75 -11.41 0.04
N ASP A 63 -0.91 -11.01 -1.22
CA ASP A 63 -0.85 -11.92 -2.35
C ASP A 63 0.59 -12.50 -2.49
N PRO A 64 0.74 -13.84 -2.47
CA PRO A 64 2.03 -14.48 -2.75
C PRO A 64 2.55 -14.14 -4.15
N ASP A 65 1.68 -13.80 -5.10
CA ASP A 65 1.99 -13.54 -6.51
C ASP A 65 2.40 -12.08 -6.81
N LEU A 66 2.71 -11.28 -5.79
CA LEU A 66 3.35 -9.96 -5.98
C LEU A 66 4.80 -10.03 -6.50
N HIS A 67 5.29 -11.23 -6.84
CA HIS A 67 6.65 -11.40 -7.35
C HIS A 67 6.86 -10.59 -8.63
N GLY A 68 7.92 -9.78 -8.67
CA GLY A 68 8.23 -8.96 -9.83
C GLY A 68 7.23 -7.82 -10.07
N ALA A 69 6.42 -7.42 -9.09
CA ALA A 69 5.49 -6.30 -9.21
C ALA A 69 6.16 -4.92 -9.03
N VAL A 70 5.52 -3.89 -9.57
CA VAL A 70 5.79 -2.47 -9.27
C VAL A 70 4.60 -1.93 -8.48
N ILE A 71 4.87 -1.40 -7.29
CA ILE A 71 3.87 -0.75 -6.43
C ILE A 71 4.04 0.76 -6.53
N CYS A 72 2.95 1.48 -6.75
CA CYS A 72 2.90 2.94 -6.82
C CYS A 72 1.95 3.50 -5.75
N LEU A 73 2.49 4.25 -4.81
CA LEU A 73 1.75 4.93 -3.75
C LEU A 73 1.79 6.43 -4.02
N ASP A 74 0.75 6.98 -4.63
CA ASP A 74 0.59 8.42 -4.73
C ASP A 74 0.11 8.97 -3.39
N GLU A 75 0.70 10.07 -2.93
CA GLU A 75 0.43 10.65 -1.62
C GLU A 75 0.60 9.63 -0.50
N ALA A 76 1.79 9.02 -0.43
CA ALA A 76 2.08 7.87 0.43
C ALA A 76 1.82 8.15 1.92
N TYR A 77 1.86 9.43 2.35
CA TYR A 77 1.45 9.83 3.71
C TYR A 77 0.03 9.38 4.08
N ALA A 78 -0.90 9.22 3.13
CA ALA A 78 -2.25 8.74 3.40
C ALA A 78 -2.26 7.31 3.97
N TRP A 79 -1.21 6.53 3.71
CA TRP A 79 -1.06 5.14 4.12
C TRP A 79 0.08 4.96 5.14
N LEU A 80 1.09 5.83 5.10
CA LEU A 80 2.37 5.72 5.82
C LEU A 80 2.64 6.88 6.79
N GLU A 81 1.59 7.47 7.35
CA GLU A 81 1.72 8.66 8.20
C GLU A 81 2.54 8.37 9.47
N SER A 82 3.59 9.17 9.71
CA SER A 82 4.52 9.00 10.83
C SER A 82 3.89 9.12 12.21
N ARG A 83 2.82 9.92 12.35
CA ARG A 83 2.09 10.13 13.61
C ARG A 83 1.24 8.94 14.03
N THR A 84 0.95 8.04 13.10
CA THR A 84 0.16 6.84 13.34
C THR A 84 0.99 5.57 13.15
N SER A 85 2.33 5.67 13.29
CA SER A 85 3.31 4.57 13.11
C SER A 85 3.01 3.26 13.87
N GLY A 86 2.23 3.34 14.96
CA GLY A 86 1.75 2.19 15.73
C GLY A 86 0.49 1.50 15.19
N LYS A 87 -0.22 2.10 14.21
CA LYS A 87 -1.39 1.48 13.58
C LYS A 87 -0.99 0.26 12.76
N ASP A 88 -1.88 -0.72 12.71
CA ASP A 88 -1.64 -2.00 12.04
C ASP A 88 -1.26 -1.82 10.55
N ILE A 89 -1.74 -0.77 9.88
CA ILE A 89 -1.40 -0.48 8.48
C ILE A 89 0.08 -0.13 8.31
N ASN A 90 0.64 0.69 9.20
CA ASN A 90 2.05 1.06 9.15
C ASN A 90 2.95 -0.13 9.43
N ARG A 91 2.56 -0.98 10.40
CA ARG A 91 3.23 -2.25 10.67
C ARG A 91 3.18 -3.19 9.47
N TYR A 92 2.03 -3.25 8.83
CA TYR A 92 1.78 -4.14 7.70
C TYR A 92 2.52 -3.68 6.43
N MET A 93 2.47 -2.40 6.10
CA MET A 93 3.28 -1.78 5.06
C MET A 93 4.78 -1.99 5.31
N SER A 94 5.23 -1.88 6.57
CA SER A 94 6.62 -2.18 6.94
C SER A 94 6.97 -3.65 6.64
N TYR A 95 6.06 -4.59 6.88
CA TYR A 95 6.27 -6.01 6.54
C TYR A 95 6.44 -6.22 5.03
N ILE A 96 5.57 -5.60 4.20
CA ILE A 96 5.69 -5.68 2.74
C ILE A 96 7.02 -5.09 2.29
N LEU A 97 7.41 -3.95 2.86
CA LEU A 97 8.70 -3.35 2.57
C LEU A 97 9.85 -4.30 2.91
N PHE A 98 9.82 -5.00 4.04
CA PHE A 98 10.84 -6.00 4.38
C PHE A 98 10.84 -7.22 3.45
N GLN A 99 9.68 -7.61 2.90
CA GLN A 99 9.56 -8.74 1.96
C GLN A 99 9.82 -8.35 0.50
N SER A 100 9.78 -7.06 0.16
CA SER A 100 9.97 -6.54 -1.21
C SER A 100 11.23 -7.12 -1.86
N ARG A 101 12.35 -7.10 -1.10
CA ARG A 101 13.47 -8.07 -1.04
C ARG A 101 13.30 -9.32 -1.90
N LYS A 102 12.61 -10.26 -1.28
CA LYS A 102 12.48 -11.65 -1.70
C LYS A 102 11.48 -11.83 -2.83
N LYS A 103 10.61 -10.83 -3.01
CA LYS A 103 9.59 -10.79 -4.06
C LYS A 103 10.05 -9.99 -5.29
N ASP A 104 11.30 -9.51 -5.32
CA ASP A 104 11.81 -8.68 -6.41
C ASP A 104 10.94 -7.44 -6.69
N MET A 105 10.34 -6.81 -5.69
CA MET A 105 9.36 -5.72 -5.90
C MET A 105 10.04 -4.35 -6.02
N ASP A 106 9.51 -3.46 -6.87
CA ASP A 106 9.87 -2.04 -6.83
C ASP A 106 8.72 -1.26 -6.19
N ILE A 107 9.04 -0.32 -5.28
CA ILE A 107 8.03 0.46 -4.57
C ILE A 107 8.33 1.95 -4.80
N TYR A 108 7.41 2.62 -5.48
CA TYR A 108 7.41 4.05 -5.71
C TYR A 108 6.44 4.71 -4.74
N MET A 109 6.89 5.80 -4.13
CA MET A 109 6.10 6.65 -3.24
C MET A 109 6.18 8.08 -3.73
N THR A 110 5.10 8.85 -3.60
CA THR A 110 5.15 10.30 -3.79
C THR A 110 4.80 11.03 -2.50
N ASP A 111 5.56 12.08 -2.22
CA ASP A 111 5.34 12.92 -1.05
C ASP A 111 5.50 14.40 -1.37
N GLN A 112 4.73 15.23 -0.67
CA GLN A 112 4.93 16.68 -0.67
C GLN A 112 5.97 17.10 0.37
N LEU A 113 6.01 16.40 1.52
CA LEU A 113 6.94 16.62 2.62
C LEU A 113 7.48 15.27 3.08
N SER A 114 8.76 14.99 2.85
CA SER A 114 9.32 13.67 3.21
C SER A 114 9.23 13.35 4.70
N SER A 115 9.19 14.36 5.58
CA SER A 115 9.07 14.19 7.03
C SER A 115 7.73 13.61 7.51
N THR A 116 6.71 13.57 6.66
CA THR A 116 5.40 12.99 7.02
C THR A 116 5.37 11.47 6.92
N ILE A 117 6.34 10.85 6.25
CA ILE A 117 6.47 9.40 6.13
C ILE A 117 7.13 8.78 7.37
N ASP A 118 6.62 7.62 7.75
CA ASP A 118 7.19 6.76 8.79
C ASP A 118 8.70 6.58 8.63
N LEU A 119 9.42 6.59 9.76
CA LEU A 119 10.88 6.58 9.80
C LEU A 119 11.47 5.35 9.11
N ARG A 120 10.83 4.18 9.22
CA ARG A 120 11.36 2.92 8.64
C ARG A 120 11.48 3.00 7.12
N PHE A 121 10.49 3.60 6.46
CA PHE A 121 10.49 3.81 5.02
C PHE A 121 11.57 4.80 4.58
N ARG A 122 11.81 5.85 5.38
CA ARG A 122 12.87 6.82 5.10
C ARG A 122 14.27 6.23 5.24
N GLU A 123 14.48 5.38 6.25
CA GLU A 123 15.77 4.74 6.48
C GLU A 123 16.09 3.63 5.47
N MET A 124 15.05 3.00 4.90
CA MET A 124 15.20 1.96 3.87
C MET A 124 15.18 2.50 2.44
N LEU A 125 15.17 3.82 2.27
CA LEU A 125 15.10 4.45 0.95
C LEU A 125 16.38 4.20 0.16
N ASP A 126 16.26 3.61 -1.02
CA ASP A 126 17.40 3.42 -1.93
C ASP A 126 17.60 4.69 -2.79
N TRP A 127 16.50 5.28 -3.27
CA TRP A 127 16.53 6.45 -4.16
C TRP A 127 15.56 7.55 -3.74
N GLU A 128 16.05 8.78 -3.69
CA GLU A 128 15.21 9.99 -3.59
C GLU A 128 15.21 10.73 -4.93
N ILE A 129 14.03 10.96 -5.51
CA ILE A 129 13.87 11.71 -6.76
C ILE A 129 13.22 13.07 -6.47
N ARG A 130 14.02 14.13 -6.54
CA ARG A 130 13.52 15.50 -6.38
C ARG A 130 12.94 15.99 -7.70
N CYS A 131 11.64 16.24 -7.70
CA CYS A 131 10.86 16.61 -8.87
C CYS A 131 10.64 18.12 -8.91
N LYS A 132 10.97 18.76 -10.05
CA LYS A 132 10.71 20.17 -10.32
C LYS A 132 10.10 20.34 -11.70
N VAL A 133 9.16 21.27 -11.79
CA VAL A 133 8.63 21.73 -13.08
C VAL A 133 9.26 23.07 -13.43
N ILE A 134 9.69 23.23 -14.68
CA ILE A 134 10.15 24.51 -15.21
C ILE A 134 9.03 25.07 -16.09
N PRO A 135 8.38 26.17 -15.68
CA PRO A 135 7.29 26.73 -16.45
C PRO A 135 7.79 27.53 -17.67
N THR A 136 6.91 27.68 -18.66
CA THR A 136 6.93 28.72 -19.69
C THR A 136 5.58 29.42 -19.63
N TYR A 137 5.57 30.67 -19.18
CA TYR A 137 4.37 31.51 -19.00
C TYR A 137 3.21 30.82 -18.25
N LYS A 138 2.34 30.08 -18.95
CA LYS A 138 1.17 29.37 -18.40
C LYS A 138 1.27 27.83 -18.43
N HIS A 139 2.29 27.26 -19.05
CA HIS A 139 2.41 25.81 -19.25
C HIS A 139 3.78 25.28 -18.81
N PRO A 140 3.89 24.03 -18.36
CA PRO A 140 5.18 23.40 -18.11
C PRO A 140 6.00 23.30 -19.41
N LYS A 141 7.26 23.75 -19.37
CA LYS A 141 8.25 23.58 -20.44
C LYS A 141 8.89 22.20 -20.40
N GLU A 142 9.31 21.82 -19.20
CA GLU A 142 10.03 20.58 -18.92
C GLU A 142 9.88 20.20 -17.45
N PHE A 143 9.97 18.91 -17.18
CA PHE A 143 10.13 18.37 -15.85
C PHE A 143 11.60 18.01 -15.63
N ARG A 144 12.14 18.40 -14.47
CA ARG A 144 13.51 18.07 -14.05
C ARG A 144 13.45 17.16 -12.83
N TYR A 145 14.20 16.07 -12.92
CA TYR A 145 14.31 15.06 -11.90
C TYR A 145 15.77 14.98 -11.47
N THR A 146 16.03 15.25 -10.18
CA THR A 146 17.32 14.96 -9.56
C THR A 146 17.19 13.63 -8.83
N ILE A 147 17.80 12.59 -9.38
CA ILE A 147 17.78 11.23 -8.84
C ILE A 147 18.98 11.08 -7.92
N ILE A 148 18.74 10.82 -6.64
CA ILE A 148 19.75 10.74 -5.60
C ILE A 148 19.84 9.29 -5.13
N ASP A 149 21.01 8.70 -5.27
CA ASP A 149 21.38 7.45 -4.61
C ASP A 149 21.62 7.76 -3.13
N VAL A 150 20.79 7.21 -2.23
CA VAL A 150 20.88 7.51 -0.80
C VAL A 150 22.13 6.86 -0.18
N ALA A 151 22.48 5.66 -0.64
CA ALA A 151 23.62 4.91 -0.11
C ALA A 151 24.95 5.52 -0.58
N GLU A 152 25.07 5.81 -1.88
CA GLU A 152 26.29 6.34 -2.47
C GLU A 152 26.40 7.87 -2.38
N ARG A 153 25.31 8.56 -2.00
CA ARG A 153 25.19 10.04 -1.98
C ARG A 153 25.51 10.68 -3.34
N LYS A 154 25.26 9.95 -4.44
CA LYS A 154 25.44 10.44 -5.81
C LYS A 154 24.14 11.02 -6.34
N ALA A 155 24.24 12.04 -7.18
CA ALA A 155 23.08 12.68 -7.79
C ALA A 155 23.20 12.71 -9.32
N TYR A 156 22.13 12.29 -9.98
CA TYR A 156 21.98 12.27 -11.43
C TYR A 156 20.86 13.23 -11.83
N ARG A 157 20.97 13.84 -13.01
CA ARG A 157 19.95 14.75 -13.53
C ARG A 157 19.29 14.15 -14.75
N PHE A 158 17.96 14.14 -14.74
CA PHE A 158 17.14 13.74 -15.86
C PHE A 158 16.14 14.87 -16.20
N ILE A 159 15.95 15.13 -17.48
CA ILE A 159 15.04 16.15 -17.99
C ILE A 159 14.04 15.45 -18.90
N LEU A 160 12.75 15.65 -18.63
CA LEU A 160 11.65 15.21 -19.47
C LEU A 160 11.00 16.45 -20.12
N PRO A 161 11.31 16.72 -21.40
CA PRO A 161 10.65 17.78 -22.15
C PRO A 161 9.13 17.57 -22.20
N ILE A 162 8.36 18.66 -22.22
CA ILE A 162 6.89 18.57 -22.25
C ILE A 162 6.36 17.74 -23.43
N GLU A 163 7.00 17.84 -24.59
CA GLU A 163 6.60 17.07 -25.78
C GLU A 163 6.68 15.56 -25.56
N ASN A 164 7.68 15.11 -24.79
CA ASN A 164 7.81 13.71 -24.42
C ASN A 164 6.88 13.35 -23.25
N ALA A 165 6.57 14.28 -22.35
CA ALA A 165 5.67 14.04 -21.23
C ALA A 165 4.21 13.83 -21.67
N LYS A 166 3.77 14.50 -22.73
CA LYS A 166 2.37 14.47 -23.23
C LYS A 166 1.83 13.05 -23.45
N GLN A 167 2.68 12.12 -23.90
CA GLN A 167 2.27 10.73 -24.14
C GLN A 167 1.80 10.00 -22.87
N TYR A 168 2.22 10.46 -21.68
CA TYR A 168 1.91 9.83 -20.40
C TYR A 168 0.74 10.51 -19.67
N PHE A 169 0.32 11.71 -20.06
CA PHE A 169 -0.77 12.45 -19.37
C PHE A 169 -2.12 11.73 -19.45
N GLY A 170 -2.35 10.96 -20.51
CA GLY A 170 -3.56 10.16 -20.67
C GLY A 170 -3.57 8.88 -19.83
N LEU A 171 -2.46 8.53 -19.16
CA LEU A 171 -2.33 7.26 -18.44
C LEU A 171 -2.85 7.29 -17.01
N TYR A 172 -3.10 8.46 -16.43
CA TYR A 172 -3.55 8.57 -15.04
C TYR A 172 -4.37 9.84 -14.81
N ASN A 173 -5.15 9.87 -13.73
CA ASN A 173 -5.92 11.04 -13.32
C ASN A 173 -5.24 11.73 -12.14
N THR A 174 -4.64 12.91 -12.37
CA THR A 174 -3.92 13.67 -11.32
C THR A 174 -4.86 14.22 -10.24
N ASN A 175 -6.15 14.39 -10.55
CA ASN A 175 -7.11 15.02 -9.63
C ASN A 175 -7.95 14.00 -8.87
N GLN A 176 -7.60 12.71 -8.96
CA GLN A 176 -8.30 11.67 -8.20
C GLN A 176 -7.97 11.82 -6.71
N PRO A 177 -8.97 12.01 -5.82
CA PRO A 177 -8.71 12.02 -4.39
C PRO A 177 -8.22 10.64 -3.94
N ILE A 178 -7.10 10.62 -3.21
CA ILE A 178 -6.57 9.41 -2.59
C ILE A 178 -7.27 9.22 -1.25
N SER A 179 -8.04 8.14 -1.12
CA SER A 179 -8.71 7.81 0.13
C SER A 179 -7.70 7.25 1.14
N PRO A 180 -7.70 7.74 2.39
CA PRO A 180 -7.04 7.05 3.48
C PRO A 180 -7.65 5.64 3.62
N ILE A 181 -6.83 4.67 4.03
CA ILE A 181 -7.36 3.35 4.41
C ILE A 181 -8.16 3.55 5.71
N ASP A 182 -9.48 3.30 5.66
CA ASP A 182 -10.36 3.45 6.81
C ASP A 182 -10.28 2.24 7.77
N ASP A 183 -10.72 2.44 9.01
CA ASP A 183 -10.70 1.41 10.05
C ASP A 183 -11.64 0.21 9.69
N GLU A 184 -12.64 0.42 8.82
CA GLU A 184 -13.48 -0.66 8.26
C GLU A 184 -12.72 -1.55 7.27
N MET A 185 -11.83 -0.97 6.47
CA MET A 185 -10.87 -1.70 5.62
C MET A 185 -9.82 -2.40 6.45
N MET A 186 -9.39 -1.88 7.60
CA MET A 186 -8.49 -2.61 8.52
C MET A 186 -9.12 -3.92 9.05
N VAL A 187 -10.43 -3.92 9.27
CA VAL A 187 -11.20 -5.13 9.59
C VAL A 187 -11.32 -6.08 8.39
N LYS A 188 -11.21 -5.58 7.15
CA LYS A 188 -11.14 -6.40 5.91
C LYS A 188 -9.72 -6.89 5.60
N ILE A 189 -8.68 -6.09 5.88
CA ILE A 189 -7.25 -6.41 5.76
C ILE A 189 -6.86 -7.54 6.71
N SER A 190 -7.41 -7.51 7.92
CA SER A 190 -7.23 -8.62 8.87
C SER A 190 -7.92 -9.92 8.43
N LYS A 191 -8.68 -9.89 7.34
CA LYS A 191 -9.65 -10.91 6.93
C LYS A 191 -9.41 -11.31 5.47
N SER A 192 -8.74 -12.43 5.20
CA SER A 192 -9.47 -13.69 5.08
C SER A 192 -10.94 -13.62 5.55
N LYS A 193 -11.80 -12.84 4.90
CA LYS A 193 -13.15 -12.54 5.41
C LYS A 193 -13.98 -13.80 5.55
N ASP A 194 -13.78 -14.72 4.62
CA ASP A 194 -14.37 -16.05 4.69
C ASP A 194 -13.70 -16.89 5.80
N SER A 195 -12.37 -16.93 5.91
CA SER A 195 -11.71 -17.74 6.96
C SER A 195 -11.92 -17.21 8.38
N ILE A 196 -12.02 -15.89 8.61
CA ILE A 196 -12.36 -15.36 9.94
C ILE A 196 -13.84 -15.56 10.23
N LEU A 197 -14.74 -15.44 9.25
CA LEU A 197 -16.14 -15.76 9.49
C LEU A 197 -16.32 -17.26 9.77
N GLU A 198 -15.64 -18.14 9.03
CA GLU A 198 -15.59 -19.59 9.31
C GLU A 198 -15.01 -19.90 10.69
N GLN A 199 -13.93 -19.24 11.11
CA GLN A 199 -13.36 -19.41 12.44
C GLN A 199 -14.29 -18.88 13.54
N VAL A 200 -14.90 -17.72 13.34
CA VAL A 200 -15.89 -17.16 14.29
C VAL A 200 -17.11 -18.07 14.39
N ASP A 201 -17.61 -18.57 13.26
CA ASP A 201 -18.72 -19.51 13.22
C ASP A 201 -18.33 -20.84 13.90
N GLY A 202 -17.15 -21.37 13.62
CA GLY A 202 -16.61 -22.57 14.26
C GLY A 202 -16.43 -22.43 15.78
N ILE A 203 -15.99 -21.26 16.26
CA ILE A 203 -15.92 -20.96 17.71
C ILE A 203 -17.33 -20.97 18.31
N VAL A 204 -18.30 -20.32 17.66
CA VAL A 204 -19.68 -20.27 18.16
C VAL A 204 -20.32 -21.66 18.17
N ASP A 205 -20.10 -22.46 17.12
CA ASP A 205 -20.60 -23.84 17.03
C ASP A 205 -20.01 -24.72 18.13
N ALA A 206 -18.70 -24.64 18.36
CA ALA A 206 -18.03 -25.40 19.43
C ALA A 206 -18.60 -25.03 20.82
N ILE A 207 -18.76 -23.74 21.11
CA ILE A 207 -19.30 -23.29 22.40
C ILE A 207 -20.76 -23.71 22.58
N MET A 208 -21.58 -23.63 21.53
CA MET A 208 -22.99 -24.05 21.59
C MET A 208 -23.17 -25.56 21.76
N ASN A 209 -22.18 -26.37 21.33
CA ASN A 209 -22.17 -27.81 21.54
C ASN A 209 -21.70 -28.22 22.95
N GLU A 210 -20.81 -27.43 23.57
CA GLU A 210 -20.24 -27.73 24.88
C GLU A 210 -20.99 -27.08 26.05
N CYS A 211 -21.71 -25.98 25.81
CA CYS A 211 -22.37 -25.19 26.85
C CYS A 211 -23.86 -24.97 26.56
N PRO A 212 -24.76 -25.15 27.55
CA PRO A 212 -26.17 -24.81 27.39
C PRO A 212 -26.36 -23.35 26.98
N ILE A 213 -27.15 -23.10 25.92
CA ILE A 213 -27.33 -21.76 25.32
C ILE A 213 -27.66 -20.66 26.34
N LYS A 214 -28.46 -20.98 27.37
CA LYS A 214 -28.87 -20.03 28.42
C LYS A 214 -27.72 -19.53 29.29
N LEU A 215 -26.61 -20.26 29.34
CA LEU A 215 -25.43 -19.95 30.16
C LEU A 215 -24.35 -19.22 29.35
N ILE A 216 -24.43 -19.23 28.01
CA ILE A 216 -23.45 -18.58 27.15
C ILE A 216 -23.59 -17.06 27.26
N ASN A 217 -22.56 -16.44 27.83
CA ASN A 217 -22.41 -14.99 27.90
C ASN A 217 -21.00 -14.60 27.44
N LYS A 218 -20.75 -13.28 27.36
CA LYS A 218 -19.47 -12.77 26.84
C LYS A 218 -18.26 -13.26 27.65
N ALA A 219 -18.40 -13.47 28.96
CA ALA A 219 -17.31 -13.98 29.80
C ALA A 219 -17.02 -15.46 29.51
N VAL A 220 -18.05 -16.27 29.27
CA VAL A 220 -17.90 -17.68 28.86
C VAL A 220 -17.18 -17.78 27.50
N ILE A 221 -17.56 -16.93 26.54
CA ILE A 221 -16.88 -16.88 25.23
C ILE A 221 -15.44 -16.40 25.38
N ALA A 222 -15.17 -15.44 26.27
CA ALA A 222 -13.82 -14.97 26.53
C ALA A 222 -12.93 -16.08 27.13
N ASP A 223 -13.43 -16.82 28.12
CA ASP A 223 -12.74 -17.96 28.73
C ASP A 223 -12.46 -19.06 27.68
N PHE A 224 -13.45 -19.41 26.86
CA PHE A 224 -13.29 -20.37 25.77
C PHE A 224 -12.22 -19.94 24.77
N CYS A 225 -12.23 -18.68 24.33
CA CYS A 225 -11.22 -18.16 23.41
C CYS A 225 -9.81 -18.24 24.01
N ILE A 226 -9.64 -17.88 25.30
CA ILE A 226 -8.34 -17.94 25.98
C ILE A 226 -7.83 -19.38 26.07
N ARG A 227 -8.68 -20.33 26.48
CA ARG A 227 -8.30 -21.74 26.61
C ARG A 227 -7.89 -22.38 25.30
N ASN A 228 -8.48 -21.93 24.20
CA ASN A 228 -8.24 -22.47 22.86
C ASN A 228 -7.26 -21.61 22.03
N GLY A 229 -6.54 -20.67 22.66
CA GLY A 229 -5.48 -19.89 22.00
C GLY A 229 -5.97 -18.84 21.01
N TRP A 230 -7.25 -18.49 21.04
CA TRP A 230 -7.83 -17.47 20.17
C TRP A 230 -7.55 -16.06 20.68
N ALA A 231 -7.22 -15.15 19.76
CA ALA A 231 -6.96 -13.76 20.09
C ALA A 231 -8.20 -13.05 20.66
N LYS A 232 -7.99 -12.05 21.52
CA LYS A 232 -9.07 -11.27 22.16
C LYS A 232 -10.06 -10.65 21.16
N SER A 233 -9.60 -10.34 19.94
CA SER A 233 -10.44 -9.84 18.85
C SER A 233 -11.57 -10.80 18.45
N TYR A 234 -11.42 -12.12 18.64
CA TYR A 234 -12.47 -13.11 18.35
C TYR A 234 -13.60 -13.12 19.38
N VAL A 235 -13.37 -12.61 20.60
CA VAL A 235 -14.37 -12.63 21.67
C VAL A 235 -15.58 -11.77 21.31
N ASP A 236 -15.34 -10.53 20.88
CA ASP A 236 -16.41 -9.60 20.51
C ASP A 236 -17.16 -10.06 19.25
N MET A 237 -16.43 -10.61 18.27
CA MET A 237 -17.01 -11.11 17.02
C MET A 237 -17.90 -12.34 17.28
N SER A 238 -17.40 -13.30 18.05
CA SER A 238 -18.12 -14.54 18.39
C SER A 238 -19.34 -14.26 19.27
N TYR A 239 -19.24 -13.33 20.22
CA TYR A 239 -20.40 -12.94 21.04
C TYR A 239 -21.52 -12.29 20.22
N ASN A 240 -21.17 -11.41 19.28
CA ASN A 240 -22.15 -10.80 18.38
C ASN A 240 -22.74 -11.81 17.39
N ALA A 241 -21.95 -12.77 16.91
CA ALA A 241 -22.43 -13.87 16.07
C ALA A 241 -23.40 -14.78 16.83
N PHE A 242 -23.05 -15.19 18.05
CA PHE A 242 -23.92 -15.97 18.94
C PHE A 242 -25.28 -15.28 19.17
N LYS A 243 -25.28 -13.99 19.54
CA LYS A 243 -26.54 -13.24 19.73
C LYS A 243 -27.44 -13.25 18.51
N ARG A 244 -26.87 -13.10 17.30
CA ARG A 244 -27.63 -13.15 16.05
C ARG A 244 -28.20 -14.53 15.77
N ARG A 245 -27.50 -15.62 16.13
CA ARG A 245 -28.00 -16.99 15.97
C ARG A 245 -29.15 -17.27 16.93
N VAL A 246 -29.00 -16.92 18.22
CA VAL A 246 -30.06 -17.10 19.22
C VAL A 246 -31.32 -16.33 18.85
N ALA A 247 -31.18 -15.08 18.40
CA ALA A 247 -32.31 -14.26 17.97
C ALA A 247 -33.07 -14.81 16.74
N ARG A 248 -32.46 -15.71 15.97
CA ARG A 248 -33.11 -16.42 14.84
C ARG A 248 -33.76 -17.74 15.24
N MET A 249 -33.46 -18.25 16.44
CA MET A 249 -34.00 -19.51 16.97
C MET A 249 -35.25 -19.30 17.85
N THR A 250 -35.42 -18.09 18.36
CA THR A 250 -36.65 -17.57 18.98
C THR A 250 -37.56 -16.93 17.95
#